data_AF-A0A202DY97-F1
#
_entry.id   AF-A0A202DY97-F1
#
_cell.length_a   1.000
_cell.length_b   1.000
_cell.length_c   1.000
_cell.angle_alpha   90.00
_cell.angle_beta   90.00
_cell.angle_gamma   90.00
#
_symmetry.space_group_name_H-M   'P 1'
#
loop_
_entity.id
_entity.type
_entity.pdbx_description
1 polymer ?
#
loop_
_entity_poly.entity_id
_entity_poly.type
_entity_poly.pdbx_seq_one_letter_code
_entity_poly.pdbx_strand_id
1 'polypeptide(L)'
;MPKPITGKTHVGERRERRPNGDIYVYERITAYNEKTRKTFTVSQRLTGKIKAGTQEIVPTRPKKPKGESSFVGAARQHTGLTDILEWVGRASGIDDDVDSSFSEGDSAKILSIARYWVGTSGNTLPRLESWQVMHPIPYQGTISEDVYGQLFKDVGRNEDGIQGYFSARAERLPTSPVLAFDSTTISTYSENQSEARRGFNKDGDGLNTIKLLTLYSVKGREPLAFAKQPGNVPDVISIENTLAQLKCLDLKKPLIVTDNGYYSQKNMMEFAMRNVKFLTLVDTNILWVREAVDALRETIAGMSSTCPFDPSVCGATISRMHEFSRIRQRSRNGKAAGEEETFSRRLYVHIFYSPDNEAKKELAFRRQLLELKSQIEEGVTEFMAPAQRKIEKYLTRSRKGRGGMLKVGFNDEAITEAKTY
;
A
#
# COMPACT_ATOMS: atom_id res chain seq x y z
N MET A 1 13.79 72.35 -37.54
CA MET A 1 13.91 71.24 -36.58
C MET A 1 12.68 71.24 -35.68
N PRO A 2 11.96 70.12 -35.49
CA PRO A 2 10.82 70.06 -34.57
C PRO A 2 11.31 70.20 -33.11
N LYS A 3 10.57 70.96 -32.29
CA LYS A 3 10.91 71.18 -30.86
C LYS A 3 10.98 69.85 -30.10
N PRO A 4 11.97 69.62 -29.23
CA PRO A 4 12.05 68.42 -28.41
C PRO A 4 10.88 68.35 -27.42
N ILE A 5 10.22 67.19 -27.36
CA ILE A 5 9.06 66.95 -26.51
C ILE A 5 9.56 66.64 -25.09
N THR A 6 9.38 67.58 -24.17
CA THR A 6 9.61 67.35 -22.74
C THR A 6 8.43 66.55 -22.20
N GLY A 7 8.64 65.34 -21.67
CA GLY A 7 7.62 64.44 -21.08
C GLY A 7 6.92 64.97 -19.82
N LYS A 8 6.54 66.25 -19.81
CA LYS A 8 5.85 66.94 -18.72
C LYS A 8 4.38 66.54 -18.70
N THR A 9 3.89 66.17 -17.53
CA THR A 9 2.46 66.03 -17.28
C THR A 9 1.81 67.41 -17.21
N HIS A 10 0.59 67.52 -17.72
CA HIS A 10 -0.20 68.74 -17.65
C HIS A 10 -1.29 68.56 -16.60
N VAL A 11 -1.37 69.48 -15.64
CA VAL A 11 -2.47 69.54 -14.67
C VAL A 11 -3.54 70.47 -15.23
N GLY A 12 -4.73 69.94 -15.44
CA GLY A 12 -5.88 70.70 -15.94
C GLY A 12 -7.12 70.46 -15.09
N GLU A 13 -8.02 71.43 -15.08
CA GLU A 13 -9.30 71.31 -14.39
C GLU A 13 -10.39 70.81 -15.35
N ARG A 14 -11.18 69.83 -14.94
CA ARG A 14 -12.37 69.36 -15.66
C ARG A 14 -13.62 69.63 -14.83
N ARG A 15 -14.57 70.36 -15.41
CA ARG A 15 -15.88 70.63 -14.82
C ARG A 15 -16.93 69.73 -15.46
N GLU A 16 -17.68 68.99 -14.65
CA GLU A 16 -18.76 68.10 -15.10
C GLU A 16 -20.09 68.60 -14.50
N ARG A 17 -20.98 69.12 -15.36
CA ARG A 17 -22.30 69.59 -14.95
C ARG A 17 -23.28 68.43 -14.88
N ARG A 18 -23.99 68.30 -13.76
CA ARG A 18 -25.02 67.29 -13.55
C ARG A 18 -26.42 67.85 -13.89
N PRO A 19 -27.40 66.98 -14.18
CA PRO A 19 -28.78 67.41 -14.47
C PRO A 19 -29.45 68.23 -13.36
N ASN A 20 -29.02 68.05 -12.11
CA ASN A 20 -29.49 68.80 -10.94
C ASN A 20 -28.89 70.22 -10.82
N GLY A 21 -28.07 70.65 -11.78
CA GLY A 21 -27.45 71.97 -11.80
C GLY A 21 -26.12 72.08 -11.06
N ASP A 22 -25.70 71.04 -10.33
CA ASP A 22 -24.40 71.01 -9.64
C ASP A 22 -23.24 70.79 -10.62
N ILE A 23 -22.08 71.38 -10.34
CA ILE A 23 -20.85 71.22 -11.14
C ILE A 23 -19.80 70.53 -10.28
N TYR A 24 -19.36 69.35 -10.69
CA TYR A 24 -18.25 68.64 -10.05
C TYR A 24 -16.92 69.08 -10.68
N VAL A 25 -15.97 69.49 -9.83
CA VAL A 25 -14.66 69.99 -10.24
C VAL A 25 -13.62 68.93 -9.98
N TYR A 26 -12.95 68.48 -11.03
CA TYR A 26 -11.89 67.48 -10.96
C TYR A 26 -10.55 68.07 -11.38
N GLU A 27 -9.52 67.81 -10.59
CA GLU A 27 -8.14 67.95 -11.01
C GLU A 27 -7.77 66.73 -11.86
N ARG A 28 -7.33 66.97 -13.10
CA ARG A 28 -6.98 65.95 -14.08
C ARG A 28 -5.52 66.11 -14.46
N ILE A 29 -4.74 65.05 -14.29
CA ILE A 29 -3.36 64.99 -14.75
C ILE A 29 -3.35 64.25 -16.09
N THR A 30 -2.89 64.90 -17.15
CA THR A 30 -2.79 64.31 -18.49
C THR A 30 -1.34 64.18 -18.94
N ALA A 31 -1.07 63.13 -19.72
CA ALA A 31 0.23 62.88 -20.34
C ALA A 31 0.05 62.60 -21.84
N TYR A 32 1.07 62.92 -22.63
CA TYR A 32 1.08 62.65 -24.07
C TYR A 32 1.69 61.27 -24.34
N ASN A 33 0.98 60.42 -25.09
CA ASN A 33 1.50 59.12 -25.51
C ASN A 33 2.12 59.23 -26.91
N GLU A 34 3.44 59.01 -26.98
CA GLU A 34 4.24 59.15 -28.21
C GLU A 34 3.86 58.14 -29.30
N LYS A 35 3.52 56.90 -28.91
CA LYS A 35 3.20 55.83 -29.86
C LYS A 35 1.84 56.04 -30.53
N THR A 36 0.85 56.53 -29.77
CA THR A 36 -0.51 56.73 -30.28
C THR A 36 -0.78 58.17 -30.73
N ARG A 37 0.19 59.08 -30.53
CA ARG A 37 0.09 60.53 -30.76
C ARG A 37 -1.13 61.20 -30.11
N LYS A 38 -1.62 60.63 -29.01
CA LYS A 38 -2.84 61.07 -28.30
C LYS A 38 -2.53 61.36 -26.84
N THR A 39 -3.23 62.34 -26.28
CA THR A 39 -3.18 62.69 -24.85
C THR A 39 -4.12 61.76 -24.07
N PHE A 40 -3.64 61.18 -22.98
CA PHE A 40 -4.43 60.32 -22.08
C PHE A 40 -4.44 60.86 -20.64
N THR A 41 -5.43 60.44 -19.85
CA THR A 41 -5.55 60.79 -18.44
C THR A 41 -4.73 59.83 -17.59
N VAL A 42 -3.81 60.35 -16.80
CA VAL A 42 -3.02 59.56 -15.84
C VAL A 42 -3.80 59.37 -14.54
N SER A 43 -4.38 60.46 -14.02
CA SER A 43 -5.20 60.42 -12.81
C SER A 43 -6.24 61.53 -12.82
N GLN A 44 -7.31 61.30 -12.07
CA GLN A 44 -8.38 62.28 -11.87
C GLN A 44 -8.77 62.26 -10.39
N ARG A 45 -8.71 63.42 -9.74
CA ARG A 45 -9.08 63.62 -8.33
C ARG A 45 -10.25 64.60 -8.26
N LEU A 46 -11.29 64.25 -7.50
CA LEU A 46 -12.39 65.18 -7.24
C LEU A 46 -11.96 66.21 -6.20
N THR A 47 -11.92 67.47 -6.58
CA THR A 47 -11.49 68.58 -5.71
C THR A 47 -12.68 69.14 -4.93
N GLY A 48 -13.88 69.13 -5.52
CA GLY A 48 -15.10 69.57 -4.85
C GLY A 48 -16.31 69.64 -5.78
N LYS A 49 -17.40 70.22 -5.27
CA LYS A 49 -18.62 70.48 -6.04
C LYS A 49 -19.08 71.92 -5.84
N ILE A 50 -19.54 72.54 -6.92
CA ILE A 50 -20.22 73.85 -6.92
C ILE A 50 -21.72 73.55 -7.00
N LYS A 51 -22.50 74.05 -6.05
CA LYS A 51 -23.96 73.85 -6.05
C LYS A 51 -24.64 74.78 -7.04
N ALA A 52 -25.77 74.37 -7.60
CA ALA A 52 -26.60 75.21 -8.45
C ALA A 52 -26.91 76.57 -7.78
N GLY A 53 -26.55 77.68 -8.44
CA GLY A 53 -26.75 79.04 -7.94
C GLY A 53 -25.62 79.64 -7.10
N THR A 54 -24.53 78.89 -6.85
CA THR A 54 -23.33 79.37 -6.13
C THR A 54 -22.11 79.36 -7.04
N GLN A 55 -21.08 80.16 -6.71
CA GLN A 55 -19.77 80.14 -7.42
C GLN A 55 -18.65 79.51 -6.59
N GLU A 56 -18.91 79.15 -5.33
CA GLU A 56 -17.91 78.59 -4.42
C GLU A 56 -17.80 77.07 -4.53
N ILE A 57 -16.56 76.57 -4.52
CA ILE A 57 -16.27 75.14 -4.52
C ILE A 57 -16.39 74.62 -3.09
N VAL A 58 -17.38 73.77 -2.85
CA VAL A 58 -17.58 73.11 -1.55
C VAL A 58 -16.92 71.73 -1.59
N PRO A 59 -16.05 71.38 -0.61
CA PRO A 59 -15.44 70.06 -0.54
C PRO A 59 -16.49 68.96 -0.41
N THR A 60 -16.31 67.85 -1.12
CA THR A 60 -17.20 66.70 -1.01
C THR A 60 -16.86 65.89 0.22
N ARG A 61 -17.89 65.32 0.86
CA ARG A 61 -17.74 64.49 2.06
C ARG A 61 -16.74 63.35 1.78
N PRO A 62 -15.68 63.19 2.58
CA PRO A 62 -14.75 62.09 2.40
C PRO A 62 -15.50 60.76 2.48
N LYS A 63 -15.16 59.82 1.59
CA LYS A 63 -15.74 58.48 1.57
C LYS A 63 -15.48 57.88 2.96
N LYS A 64 -16.55 57.49 3.67
CA LYS A 64 -16.43 56.80 4.95
C LYS A 64 -15.48 55.60 4.72
N PRO A 65 -14.36 55.46 5.46
CA PRO A 65 -13.60 54.23 5.40
C PRO A 65 -14.59 53.10 5.69
N LYS A 66 -14.58 52.03 4.89
CA LYS A 66 -15.32 50.81 5.24
C LYS A 66 -14.78 50.43 6.62
N GLY A 67 -15.57 50.64 7.66
CA GLY A 67 -15.21 50.15 8.99
C GLY A 67 -14.97 48.66 8.84
N GLU A 68 -13.85 48.18 9.38
CA GLU A 68 -13.66 46.76 9.63
C GLU A 68 -14.82 46.30 10.49
N SER A 69 -15.86 45.77 9.85
CA SER A 69 -16.80 44.92 10.54
C SER A 69 -15.98 43.74 11.00
N SER A 70 -15.63 43.69 12.28
CA SER A 70 -15.15 42.47 12.92
C SER A 70 -16.23 41.42 12.67
N PHE A 71 -16.01 40.58 11.66
CA PHE A 71 -16.87 39.43 11.39
C PHE A 71 -16.74 38.53 12.62
N VAL A 72 -17.69 38.61 13.54
CA VAL A 72 -17.82 37.64 14.62
C VAL A 72 -18.40 36.38 13.96
N GLY A 73 -17.50 35.53 13.48
CA GLY A 73 -17.86 34.25 12.88
C GLY A 73 -18.01 33.18 13.95
N ALA A 74 -19.15 32.50 13.97
CA ALA A 74 -19.29 31.24 14.71
C ALA A 74 -18.89 30.09 13.78
N ALA A 75 -17.99 29.22 14.22
CA ALA A 75 -17.62 27.99 13.52
C ALA A 75 -18.09 26.77 14.33
N ARG A 76 -18.51 25.72 13.63
CA ARG A 76 -18.79 24.42 14.22
C ARG A 76 -17.72 23.46 13.72
N GLN A 77 -17.18 22.63 14.61
CA GLN A 77 -16.19 21.61 14.29
C GLN A 77 -16.62 20.26 14.86
N HIS A 78 -16.32 19.21 14.13
CA HIS A 78 -16.47 17.81 14.52
C HIS A 78 -15.09 17.28 14.91
N THR A 79 -14.73 17.43 16.19
CA THR A 79 -13.36 17.14 16.66
C THR A 79 -13.20 15.72 17.21
N GLY A 80 -14.24 15.10 17.77
CA GLY A 80 -14.07 13.82 18.49
C GLY A 80 -13.39 12.71 17.68
N LEU A 81 -13.69 12.61 16.38
CA LEU A 81 -12.99 11.67 15.49
C LEU A 81 -11.53 12.09 15.25
N THR A 82 -11.30 13.37 14.92
CA THR A 82 -9.97 13.88 14.56
C THR A 82 -9.02 13.88 15.75
N ASP A 83 -9.53 14.15 16.95
CA ASP A 83 -8.78 14.13 18.22
C ASP A 83 -8.31 12.71 18.55
N ILE A 84 -9.18 11.71 18.35
CA ILE A 84 -8.80 10.29 18.51
C ILE A 84 -7.73 9.91 17.49
N LEU A 85 -7.89 10.29 16.22
CA LEU A 85 -6.93 9.95 15.17
C LEU A 85 -5.57 10.64 15.38
N GLU A 86 -5.56 11.89 15.86
CA GLU A 86 -4.35 12.59 16.27
C GLU A 86 -3.67 11.88 17.45
N TRP A 87 -4.43 11.48 18.46
CA TRP A 87 -3.89 10.70 19.57
C TRP A 87 -3.30 9.36 19.10
N VAL A 88 -3.99 8.63 18.20
CA VAL A 88 -3.48 7.38 17.61
C VAL A 88 -2.19 7.63 16.83
N GLY A 89 -2.14 8.68 16.01
CA GLY A 89 -0.95 9.05 15.24
C GLY A 89 0.27 9.30 16.13
N ARG A 90 0.10 10.11 17.18
CA ARG A 90 1.16 10.37 18.17
C ARG A 90 1.54 9.13 19.00
N ALA A 91 0.56 8.40 19.51
CA ALA A 91 0.81 7.24 20.37
C ALA A 91 1.49 6.09 19.62
N SER A 92 1.16 5.90 18.34
CA SER A 92 1.83 4.93 17.47
C SER A 92 3.21 5.43 17.02
N GLY A 93 3.46 6.73 17.00
CA GLY A 93 4.66 7.36 16.45
C GLY A 93 4.60 7.60 14.94
N ILE A 94 3.51 7.23 14.28
CA ILE A 94 3.33 7.39 12.83
C ILE A 94 3.45 8.86 12.42
N ASP A 95 2.86 9.78 13.20
CA ASP A 95 2.94 11.21 12.90
C ASP A 95 4.40 11.68 12.87
N ASP A 96 5.18 11.37 13.90
CA ASP A 96 6.60 11.74 14.02
C ASP A 96 7.43 11.13 12.88
N ASP A 97 7.18 9.87 12.52
CA ASP A 97 7.91 9.16 11.47
C ASP A 97 7.61 9.76 10.08
N VAL A 98 6.40 10.27 9.84
CA VAL A 98 6.06 10.98 8.59
C VAL A 98 6.69 12.37 8.59
N ASP A 99 6.61 13.10 9.71
CA ASP A 99 7.18 14.45 9.87
C ASP A 99 8.70 14.45 9.70
N SER A 100 9.41 13.41 10.15
CA SER A 100 10.86 13.29 9.95
C SER A 100 11.26 12.92 8.52
N SER A 101 10.34 12.38 7.74
CA SER A 101 10.62 11.75 6.44
C SER A 101 10.17 12.59 5.24
N PHE A 102 9.24 13.51 5.44
CA PHE A 102 8.67 14.36 4.39
C PHE A 102 8.79 15.85 4.75
N SER A 103 8.60 16.72 3.76
CA SER A 103 8.50 18.16 4.03
C SER A 103 7.29 18.46 4.92
N GLU A 104 7.35 19.50 5.75
CA GLU A 104 6.23 19.90 6.64
C GLU A 104 4.88 19.96 5.88
N GLY A 105 4.91 20.56 4.69
CA GLY A 105 3.71 20.69 3.85
C GLY A 105 3.20 19.36 3.32
N ASP A 106 4.07 18.43 2.94
CA ASP A 106 3.66 17.13 2.42
C ASP A 106 3.26 16.17 3.55
N SER A 107 3.99 16.18 4.67
CA SER A 107 3.62 15.44 5.87
C SER A 107 2.21 15.82 6.34
N ALA A 108 1.93 17.13 6.47
CA ALA A 108 0.61 17.60 6.87
C ALA A 108 -0.50 17.10 5.92
N LYS A 109 -0.26 17.10 4.60
CA LYS A 109 -1.24 16.58 3.62
C LYS A 109 -1.37 15.05 3.69
N ILE A 110 -0.26 14.31 3.83
CA ILE A 110 -0.25 12.85 3.97
C ILE A 110 -1.08 12.44 5.18
N LEU A 111 -0.81 13.03 6.35
CA LEU A 111 -1.52 12.73 7.59
C LEU A 111 -3.01 13.13 7.47
N SER A 112 -3.32 14.26 6.84
CA SER A 112 -4.70 14.68 6.59
C SER A 112 -5.48 13.68 5.74
N ILE A 113 -4.89 13.20 4.64
CA ILE A 113 -5.51 12.20 3.76
C ILE A 113 -5.65 10.86 4.46
N ALA A 114 -4.64 10.42 5.21
CA ALA A 114 -4.69 9.18 5.99
C ALA A 114 -5.83 9.22 7.02
N ARG A 115 -5.96 10.32 7.77
CA ARG A 115 -7.03 10.51 8.75
C ARG A 115 -8.41 10.55 8.10
N TYR A 116 -8.54 11.17 6.92
CA TYR A 116 -9.77 11.13 6.14
C TYR A 116 -10.15 9.70 5.74
N TRP A 117 -9.21 8.91 5.22
CA TRP A 117 -9.48 7.52 4.84
C TRP A 117 -9.91 6.67 6.02
N VAL A 118 -9.25 6.77 7.18
CA VAL A 118 -9.66 6.05 8.39
C VAL A 118 -11.04 6.54 8.86
N GLY A 119 -11.24 7.85 8.89
CA GLY A 119 -12.48 8.48 9.35
C GLY A 119 -13.70 8.25 8.46
N THR A 120 -13.49 7.81 7.21
CA THR A 120 -14.56 7.59 6.23
C THR A 120 -14.60 6.17 5.69
N SER A 121 -13.90 5.24 6.34
CA SER A 121 -13.82 3.83 5.93
C SER A 121 -13.35 3.63 4.48
N GLY A 122 -12.38 4.44 4.05
CA GLY A 122 -11.76 4.32 2.73
C GLY A 122 -12.56 4.94 1.59
N ASN A 123 -13.38 5.96 1.84
CA ASN A 123 -14.08 6.68 0.77
C ASN A 123 -13.12 7.30 -0.25
N THR A 124 -13.65 7.57 -1.44
CA THR A 124 -12.94 8.31 -2.49
C THR A 124 -12.64 9.75 -2.05
N LEU A 125 -11.54 10.30 -2.56
CA LEU A 125 -11.00 11.62 -2.17
C LEU A 125 -11.80 12.86 -2.63
N PRO A 126 -12.65 12.86 -3.67
CA PRO A 126 -13.37 14.07 -4.08
C PRO A 126 -14.23 14.73 -2.99
N ARG A 127 -14.57 14.00 -1.91
CA ARG A 127 -15.34 14.53 -0.77
C ARG A 127 -14.46 15.07 0.36
N LEU A 128 -13.13 14.92 0.30
CA LEU A 128 -12.19 15.39 1.30
C LEU A 128 -12.29 16.91 1.48
N GLU A 129 -12.40 17.66 0.38
CA GLU A 129 -12.49 19.12 0.41
C GLU A 129 -13.69 19.62 1.22
N SER A 130 -14.86 19.01 1.05
CA SER A 130 -16.04 19.35 1.83
C SER A 130 -15.95 18.84 3.27
N TRP A 131 -15.32 17.69 3.47
CA TRP A 131 -15.17 17.07 4.78
C TRP A 131 -14.27 17.89 5.71
N GLN A 132 -13.14 18.41 5.21
CA GLN A 132 -12.17 19.18 6.01
C GLN A 132 -12.75 20.48 6.59
N VAL A 133 -13.80 21.05 5.98
CA VAL A 133 -14.43 22.31 6.43
C VAL A 133 -14.87 22.22 7.89
N MET A 134 -15.32 21.03 8.30
CA MET A 134 -15.88 20.79 9.63
C MET A 134 -15.02 19.84 10.46
N HIS A 135 -13.97 19.24 9.90
CA HIS A 135 -13.13 18.24 10.56
C HIS A 135 -11.68 18.74 10.57
N PRO A 136 -11.17 19.19 11.73
CA PRO A 136 -9.79 19.65 11.84
C PRO A 136 -8.79 18.57 11.40
N ILE A 137 -7.90 18.95 10.48
CA ILE A 137 -6.81 18.09 9.99
C ILE A 137 -5.49 18.87 10.04
N PRO A 138 -4.33 18.18 10.01
CA PRO A 138 -3.02 18.84 10.09
C PRO A 138 -2.81 19.92 9.02
N TYR A 139 -3.24 19.66 7.78
CA TYR A 139 -3.11 20.62 6.69
C TYR A 139 -4.25 21.63 6.72
N GLN A 140 -3.91 22.91 6.94
CA GLN A 140 -4.88 24.00 7.06
C GLN A 140 -5.44 24.50 5.72
N GLY A 141 -4.73 24.22 4.62
CA GLY A 141 -5.17 24.60 3.28
C GLY A 141 -6.24 23.66 2.74
N THR A 142 -6.91 24.07 1.67
CA THR A 142 -7.86 23.22 0.98
C THR A 142 -7.15 22.07 0.26
N ILE A 143 -7.48 20.81 0.57
CA ILE A 143 -7.02 19.64 -0.20
C ILE A 143 -8.00 19.38 -1.36
N SER A 144 -7.79 20.07 -2.48
CA SER A 144 -8.52 19.83 -3.73
C SER A 144 -7.95 18.64 -4.52
N GLU A 145 -8.60 18.29 -5.63
CA GLU A 145 -8.14 17.25 -6.55
C GLU A 145 -6.72 17.49 -7.09
N ASP A 146 -6.41 18.73 -7.45
CA ASP A 146 -5.08 19.10 -7.90
C ASP A 146 -4.03 18.91 -6.79
N VAL A 147 -4.39 19.20 -5.54
CA VAL A 147 -3.48 19.11 -4.39
C VAL A 147 -3.12 17.67 -4.09
N TYR A 148 -4.11 16.78 -3.90
CA TYR A 148 -3.79 15.37 -3.65
C TYR A 148 -3.22 14.69 -4.90
N GLY A 149 -3.64 15.10 -6.10
CA GLY A 149 -3.11 14.57 -7.36
C GLY A 149 -1.63 14.89 -7.54
N GLN A 150 -1.20 16.11 -7.18
CA GLN A 150 0.19 16.50 -7.18
C GLN A 150 0.97 15.81 -6.06
N LEU A 151 0.41 15.76 -4.85
CA LEU A 151 1.03 15.05 -3.72
C LEU A 151 1.33 13.59 -4.04
N PHE A 152 0.40 12.85 -4.64
CA PHE A 152 0.62 11.44 -4.98
C PHE A 152 1.71 11.25 -6.03
N LYS A 153 1.85 12.18 -6.98
CA LYS A 153 2.95 12.16 -7.95
C LYS A 153 4.29 12.42 -7.27
N ASP A 154 4.33 13.38 -6.35
CA ASP A 154 5.57 13.78 -5.67
C ASP A 154 6.01 12.73 -4.67
N VAL A 155 5.11 12.25 -3.80
CA VAL A 155 5.36 11.13 -2.88
C VAL A 155 5.75 9.88 -3.65
N GLY A 156 5.04 9.54 -4.74
CA GLY A 156 5.34 8.37 -5.56
C GLY A 156 6.70 8.41 -6.28
N ARG A 157 7.37 9.58 -6.33
CA ARG A 157 8.72 9.77 -6.87
C ARG A 157 9.77 9.98 -5.78
N ASN A 158 9.35 10.23 -4.54
CA ASN A 158 10.22 10.50 -3.41
C ASN A 158 10.59 9.21 -2.68
N GLU A 159 11.47 8.41 -3.29
CA GLU A 159 11.93 7.16 -2.69
C GLU A 159 12.68 7.41 -1.37
N ASP A 160 13.42 8.52 -1.27
CA ASP A 160 14.14 8.88 -0.04
C ASP A 160 13.18 9.09 1.14
N GLY A 161 12.07 9.80 0.93
CA GLY A 161 11.04 9.99 1.96
C GLY A 161 10.32 8.68 2.33
N ILE A 162 10.04 7.82 1.34
CA ILE A 162 9.41 6.51 1.58
C ILE A 162 10.34 5.60 2.39
N GLN A 163 11.61 5.49 1.99
CA GLN A 163 12.60 4.67 2.70
C GLN A 163 12.98 5.26 4.06
N GLY A 164 13.00 6.59 4.18
CA GLY A 164 13.15 7.30 5.45
C GLY A 164 12.05 6.92 6.42
N TYR A 165 10.79 6.95 5.96
CA TYR A 165 9.65 6.54 6.76
C TYR A 165 9.75 5.07 7.19
N PHE A 166 10.05 4.15 6.27
CA PHE A 166 10.22 2.74 6.62
C PHE A 166 11.35 2.50 7.62
N SER A 167 12.45 3.25 7.51
CA SER A 167 13.60 3.17 8.42
C SER A 167 13.23 3.67 9.81
N ALA A 168 12.55 4.82 9.91
CA ALA A 168 12.05 5.35 11.18
C ALA A 168 11.10 4.34 11.87
N ARG A 169 10.20 3.72 11.10
CA ARG A 169 9.35 2.62 11.60
C ARG A 169 10.14 1.42 12.09
N ALA A 170 11.22 1.04 11.39
CA ALA A 170 12.08 -0.09 11.74
C ALA A 170 12.88 0.15 13.02
N GLU A 171 13.36 1.38 13.24
CA GLU A 171 14.14 1.77 14.42
C GLU A 171 13.34 1.62 15.73
N ARG A 172 12.02 1.76 15.66
CA ARG A 172 11.11 1.61 16.82
C ARG A 172 10.87 0.16 17.21
N LEU A 173 11.28 -0.81 16.37
CA LEU A 173 11.07 -2.22 16.64
C LEU A 173 12.04 -2.75 17.70
N PRO A 174 11.62 -3.75 18.51
CA PRO A 174 12.49 -4.37 19.49
C PRO A 174 13.64 -5.12 18.82
N THR A 175 14.67 -5.45 19.60
CA THR A 175 15.73 -6.36 19.15
C THR A 175 15.12 -7.73 18.81
N SER A 176 15.41 -8.25 17.62
CA SER A 176 14.82 -9.49 17.06
C SER A 176 13.30 -9.43 16.85
N PRO A 177 12.80 -8.53 16.00
CA PRO A 177 11.37 -8.44 15.74
C PRO A 177 10.84 -9.66 14.97
N VAL A 178 9.57 -9.97 15.17
CA VAL A 178 8.84 -10.98 14.38
C VAL A 178 8.05 -10.26 13.30
N LEU A 179 8.42 -10.51 12.05
CA LEU A 179 7.84 -9.85 10.88
C LEU A 179 7.12 -10.89 10.02
N ALA A 180 5.82 -10.71 9.84
CA ALA A 180 5.06 -11.47 8.87
C ALA A 180 5.29 -10.87 7.48
N PHE A 181 5.59 -11.72 6.51
CA PHE A 181 5.76 -11.36 5.12
C PHE A 181 4.66 -12.02 4.30
N ASP A 182 3.85 -11.19 3.65
CA ASP A 182 2.75 -11.64 2.81
C ASP A 182 2.65 -10.76 1.56
N SER A 183 2.00 -11.28 0.52
CA SER A 183 1.67 -10.53 -0.68
C SER A 183 0.16 -10.41 -0.83
N THR A 184 -0.30 -9.24 -1.27
CA THR A 184 -1.67 -9.04 -1.74
C THR A 184 -1.65 -8.60 -3.19
N THR A 185 -2.72 -8.89 -3.94
CA THR A 185 -2.87 -8.46 -5.34
C THR A 185 -3.97 -7.43 -5.43
N ILE A 186 -3.70 -6.34 -6.13
CA ILE A 186 -4.65 -5.27 -6.39
C ILE A 186 -4.97 -5.31 -7.88
N SER A 187 -6.21 -5.64 -8.21
CA SER A 187 -6.72 -5.56 -9.58
C SER A 187 -6.85 -4.13 -10.04
N THR A 188 -6.52 -3.86 -11.31
CA THR A 188 -6.62 -2.51 -11.88
C THR A 188 -7.10 -2.54 -13.33
N TYR A 189 -7.91 -1.52 -13.65
CA TYR A 189 -8.34 -1.20 -15.01
C TYR A 189 -7.38 -0.23 -15.71
N SER A 190 -6.35 0.26 -14.99
CA SER A 190 -5.44 1.26 -15.54
C SER A 190 -4.50 0.66 -16.59
N GLU A 191 -4.47 1.27 -17.76
CA GLU A 191 -3.50 0.94 -18.82
C GLU A 191 -2.14 1.65 -18.63
N ASN A 192 -2.06 2.60 -17.69
CA ASN A 192 -0.89 3.45 -17.47
C ASN A 192 0.05 2.93 -16.36
N GLN A 193 -0.17 1.72 -15.87
CA GLN A 193 0.63 1.10 -14.82
C GLN A 193 1.46 -0.03 -15.41
N SER A 194 2.77 0.18 -15.58
CA SER A 194 3.67 -0.78 -16.24
C SER A 194 3.83 -2.11 -15.49
N GLU A 195 3.60 -2.07 -14.18
CA GLU A 195 3.64 -3.19 -13.26
C GLU A 195 2.33 -3.99 -13.27
N ALA A 196 1.24 -3.42 -13.78
CA ALA A 196 -0.04 -4.11 -13.87
C ALA A 196 0.05 -5.19 -14.96
N ARG A 197 0.14 -6.46 -14.55
CA ARG A 197 0.32 -7.59 -15.47
C ARG A 197 -0.66 -8.71 -15.13
N ARG A 198 -1.16 -9.40 -16.15
CA ARG A 198 -1.91 -10.64 -15.95
C ARG A 198 -1.00 -11.69 -15.31
N GLY A 199 -1.44 -12.23 -14.19
CA GLY A 199 -0.65 -13.14 -13.37
C GLY A 199 -1.53 -13.96 -12.44
N PHE A 200 -0.94 -14.43 -11.34
CA PHE A 200 -1.70 -15.09 -10.29
C PHE A 200 -2.62 -14.08 -9.63
N ASN A 201 -3.90 -14.10 -10.01
CA ASN A 201 -4.92 -13.19 -9.53
C ASN A 201 -5.70 -13.88 -8.40
N LYS A 202 -5.53 -13.41 -7.16
CA LYS A 202 -6.21 -13.99 -5.99
C LYS A 202 -7.74 -13.83 -6.07
N ASP A 203 -8.22 -12.78 -6.75
CA ASP A 203 -9.65 -12.47 -6.89
C ASP A 203 -10.29 -13.18 -8.10
N GLY A 204 -9.48 -13.72 -9.02
CA GLY A 204 -9.95 -14.49 -10.17
C GLY A 204 -10.75 -13.70 -11.21
N ASP A 205 -10.69 -12.35 -11.16
CA ASP A 205 -11.50 -11.46 -12.02
C ASP A 205 -10.97 -11.27 -13.46
N GLY A 206 -9.78 -11.83 -13.77
CA GLY A 206 -9.16 -11.74 -15.11
C GLY A 206 -8.51 -10.39 -15.45
N LEU A 207 -8.46 -9.46 -14.50
CA LEU A 207 -7.83 -8.15 -14.67
C LEU A 207 -6.30 -8.22 -14.51
N ASN A 208 -5.64 -7.16 -14.97
CA ASN A 208 -4.23 -6.95 -14.67
C ASN A 208 -4.09 -6.67 -13.17
N THR A 209 -3.10 -7.28 -12.52
CA THR A 209 -2.87 -7.11 -11.10
C THR A 209 -1.52 -6.48 -10.82
N ILE A 210 -1.45 -5.69 -9.76
CA ILE A 210 -0.23 -5.24 -9.12
C ILE A 210 -0.10 -6.01 -7.81
N LYS A 211 1.06 -6.61 -7.57
CA LYS A 211 1.33 -7.30 -6.32
C LYS A 211 1.94 -6.31 -5.33
N LEU A 212 1.40 -6.27 -4.12
CA LEU A 212 1.93 -5.50 -3.00
C LEU A 212 2.49 -6.48 -1.97
N LEU A 213 3.81 -6.46 -1.83
CA LEU A 213 4.52 -7.17 -0.77
C LEU A 213 4.48 -6.32 0.48
N THR A 214 4.17 -6.91 1.63
CA THR A 214 4.09 -6.19 2.91
C THR A 214 4.89 -6.91 3.98
N LEU A 215 5.72 -6.16 4.70
CA LEU A 215 6.31 -6.57 5.97
C LEU A 215 5.43 -6.03 7.09
N TYR A 216 4.92 -6.92 7.93
CA TYR A 216 4.02 -6.58 9.02
C TYR A 216 4.64 -6.95 10.37
N SER A 217 4.70 -5.99 11.29
CA SER A 217 5.19 -6.22 12.65
C SER A 217 4.11 -6.95 13.46
N VAL A 218 4.34 -8.23 13.78
CA VAL A 218 3.35 -9.05 14.48
C VAL A 218 3.07 -8.50 15.89
N LYS A 219 4.12 -8.07 16.59
CA LYS A 219 3.99 -7.50 17.94
C LYS A 219 3.38 -6.09 17.91
N GLY A 220 3.81 -5.26 16.96
CA GLY A 220 3.30 -3.89 16.80
C GLY A 220 1.90 -3.84 16.20
N ARG A 221 1.44 -4.92 15.57
CA ARG A 221 0.16 -5.02 14.84
C ARG A 221 0.01 -3.97 13.75
N GLU A 222 1.10 -3.69 13.04
CA GLU A 222 1.17 -2.60 12.07
C GLU A 222 2.06 -2.95 10.87
N PRO A 223 1.73 -2.46 9.66
CA PRO A 223 2.61 -2.58 8.51
C PRO A 223 3.87 -1.75 8.73
N LEU A 224 5.03 -2.38 8.52
CA LEU A 224 6.35 -1.77 8.64
C LEU A 224 6.79 -1.13 7.31
N ALA A 225 6.74 -1.92 6.24
CA ALA A 225 7.21 -1.53 4.92
C ALA A 225 6.44 -2.30 3.85
N PHE A 226 6.40 -1.75 2.65
CA PHE A 226 5.80 -2.42 1.50
C PHE A 226 6.59 -2.18 0.22
N ALA A 227 6.39 -3.04 -0.77
CA ALA A 227 6.94 -2.86 -2.10
C ALA A 227 6.00 -3.38 -3.18
N LYS A 228 5.96 -2.67 -4.31
CA LYS A 228 5.20 -3.08 -5.48
C LYS A 228 6.00 -4.08 -6.32
N GLN A 229 5.30 -5.05 -6.88
CA GLN A 229 5.82 -6.00 -7.85
C GLN A 229 4.82 -6.22 -8.99
N PRO A 230 5.30 -6.62 -10.18
CA PRO A 230 4.40 -7.05 -11.23
C PRO A 230 3.55 -8.25 -10.82
N GLY A 231 2.26 -8.23 -11.16
CA GLY A 231 1.29 -9.26 -10.74
C GLY A 231 1.61 -10.70 -11.21
N ASN A 232 2.46 -10.85 -12.22
CA ASN A 232 2.87 -12.14 -12.77
C ASN A 232 4.10 -12.77 -12.09
N VAL A 233 4.71 -12.11 -11.10
CA VAL A 233 5.87 -12.66 -10.36
C VAL A 233 5.39 -13.66 -9.31
N PRO A 234 5.83 -14.93 -9.33
CA PRO A 234 5.49 -15.91 -8.30
C PRO A 234 6.05 -15.54 -6.92
N ASP A 235 5.29 -15.81 -5.86
CA ASP A 235 5.69 -15.52 -4.47
C ASP A 235 6.97 -16.26 -4.05
N VAL A 236 7.15 -17.49 -4.51
CA VAL A 236 8.36 -18.29 -4.29
C VAL A 236 9.65 -17.56 -4.74
N ILE A 237 9.57 -16.61 -5.69
CA ILE A 237 10.76 -15.93 -6.24
C ILE A 237 11.00 -14.57 -5.55
N SER A 238 10.05 -14.03 -4.77
CA SER A 238 10.16 -12.67 -4.21
C SER A 238 11.00 -12.56 -2.93
N ILE A 239 11.45 -13.67 -2.35
CA ILE A 239 12.28 -13.72 -1.12
C ILE A 239 13.59 -12.96 -1.25
N GLU A 240 14.21 -12.95 -2.44
CA GLU A 240 15.45 -12.19 -2.66
C GLU A 240 15.24 -10.69 -2.43
N ASN A 241 14.07 -10.17 -2.83
CA ASN A 241 13.68 -8.77 -2.59
C ASN A 241 13.37 -8.53 -1.12
N THR A 242 12.68 -9.44 -0.45
CA THR A 242 12.45 -9.35 1.00
C THR A 242 13.77 -9.25 1.75
N LEU A 243 14.74 -10.10 1.41
CA LEU A 243 16.06 -10.09 2.03
C LEU A 243 16.86 -8.82 1.71
N ALA A 244 16.61 -8.18 0.57
CA ALA A 244 17.21 -6.88 0.25
C ALA A 244 16.56 -5.76 1.07
N GLN A 245 15.23 -5.72 1.15
CA GLN A 245 14.49 -4.75 1.96
C GLN A 245 14.88 -4.83 3.44
N LEU A 246 14.98 -6.03 4.00
CA LEU A 246 15.39 -6.23 5.40
C LEU A 246 16.79 -5.70 5.69
N LYS A 247 17.69 -5.73 4.70
CA LYS A 247 19.04 -5.14 4.84
C LYS A 247 18.99 -3.62 4.84
N CYS A 248 18.11 -3.02 4.04
CA CYS A 248 17.95 -1.56 4.00
C CYS A 248 17.39 -1.00 5.32
N LEU A 249 16.57 -1.78 6.04
CA LEU A 249 15.92 -1.37 7.29
C LEU A 249 16.79 -1.57 8.55
N ASP A 250 18.05 -2.01 8.42
CA ASP A 250 19.00 -2.30 9.51
C ASP A 250 18.41 -3.08 10.71
N LEU A 251 17.55 -4.05 10.42
CA LEU A 251 16.84 -4.80 11.46
C LEU A 251 17.78 -5.75 12.20
N LYS A 252 17.80 -5.66 13.53
CA LYS A 252 18.63 -6.52 14.39
C LYS A 252 18.03 -7.92 14.54
N LYS A 253 18.52 -8.89 13.77
CA LYS A 253 18.18 -10.33 13.83
C LYS A 253 16.66 -10.62 13.71
N PRO A 254 15.97 -10.12 12.66
CA PRO A 254 14.54 -10.37 12.50
C PRO A 254 14.23 -11.86 12.32
N LEU A 255 13.05 -12.27 12.80
CA LEU A 255 12.40 -13.53 12.46
C LEU A 255 11.34 -13.26 11.40
N ILE A 256 11.54 -13.82 10.20
CA ILE A 256 10.60 -13.67 9.08
C ILE A 256 9.62 -14.83 9.09
N VAL A 257 8.34 -14.54 9.19
CA VAL A 257 7.25 -15.51 9.13
C VAL A 257 6.61 -15.43 7.75
N THR A 258 6.54 -16.55 7.04
CA THR A 258 5.92 -16.61 5.71
C THR A 258 4.83 -17.67 5.66
N ASP A 259 3.89 -17.52 4.74
CA ASP A 259 2.94 -18.58 4.41
C ASP A 259 3.61 -19.71 3.59
N ASN A 260 2.82 -20.74 3.24
CA ASN A 260 3.26 -21.87 2.42
C ASN A 260 3.50 -21.50 0.94
N GLY A 261 2.92 -20.40 0.45
CA GLY A 261 3.15 -19.89 -0.91
C GLY A 261 4.61 -19.44 -1.14
N TYR A 262 5.34 -19.15 -0.06
CA TYR A 262 6.78 -18.84 -0.09
C TYR A 262 7.69 -20.05 0.13
N TYR A 263 7.13 -21.24 0.37
CA TYR A 263 7.93 -22.42 0.65
C TYR A 263 8.71 -22.87 -0.59
N SER A 264 10.04 -22.95 -0.47
CA SER A 264 10.89 -23.76 -1.34
C SER A 264 12.23 -24.05 -0.65
N GLN A 265 12.90 -25.14 -1.04
CA GLN A 265 14.24 -25.45 -0.54
C GLN A 265 15.23 -24.32 -0.86
N LYS A 266 15.10 -23.68 -2.03
CA LYS A 266 15.89 -22.51 -2.42
C LYS A 266 15.67 -21.33 -1.44
N ASN A 267 14.44 -21.06 -1.05
CA ASN A 267 14.13 -19.94 -0.16
C ASN A 267 14.63 -20.17 1.26
N MET A 268 14.43 -21.39 1.78
CA MET A 268 15.00 -21.78 3.08
C MET A 268 16.52 -21.65 3.08
N MET A 269 17.17 -22.10 2.00
CA MET A 269 18.60 -21.94 1.81
C MET A 269 19.00 -20.45 1.83
N GLU A 270 18.34 -19.58 1.06
CA GLU A 270 18.67 -18.14 1.01
C GLU A 270 18.59 -17.47 2.39
N PHE A 271 17.55 -17.76 3.18
CA PHE A 271 17.47 -17.28 4.57
C PHE A 271 18.64 -17.79 5.41
N ALA A 272 18.88 -19.11 5.35
CA ALA A 272 19.89 -19.78 6.17
C ALA A 272 21.32 -19.33 5.82
N MET A 273 21.58 -19.03 4.55
CA MET A 273 22.85 -18.47 4.05
C MET A 273 23.10 -17.06 4.55
N ARG A 274 22.07 -16.21 4.55
CA ARG A 274 22.18 -14.82 5.02
C ARG A 274 22.08 -14.70 6.54
N ASN A 275 22.02 -15.84 7.24
CA ASN A 275 21.82 -15.93 8.69
C ASN A 275 20.58 -15.16 9.17
N VAL A 276 19.53 -15.12 8.35
CA VAL A 276 18.23 -14.55 8.69
C VAL A 276 17.36 -15.66 9.28
N LYS A 277 16.75 -15.40 10.43
CA LYS A 277 15.84 -16.38 11.05
C LYS A 277 14.54 -16.38 10.27
N PHE A 278 13.97 -17.56 10.07
CA PHE A 278 12.71 -17.72 9.36
C PHE A 278 11.82 -18.75 10.04
N LEU A 279 10.52 -18.60 9.88
CA LEU A 279 9.48 -19.55 10.23
C LEU A 279 8.55 -19.65 9.01
N THR A 280 8.47 -20.83 8.42
CA THR A 280 7.69 -21.05 7.19
C THR A 280 6.93 -22.35 7.32
N LEU A 281 5.74 -22.40 6.73
CA LEU A 281 5.01 -23.65 6.59
C LEU A 281 5.68 -24.52 5.53
N VAL A 282 5.73 -25.82 5.78
CA VAL A 282 6.32 -26.79 4.86
C VAL A 282 5.31 -27.87 4.53
N ASP A 283 5.32 -28.33 3.27
CA ASP A 283 4.48 -29.43 2.80
C ASP A 283 4.90 -30.75 3.48
N THR A 284 3.92 -31.47 4.05
CA THR A 284 4.13 -32.77 4.71
C THR A 284 4.49 -33.88 3.72
N ASN A 285 4.36 -33.68 2.41
CA ASN A 285 4.77 -34.65 1.40
C ASN A 285 6.28 -34.73 1.16
N ILE A 286 7.05 -33.84 1.77
CA ILE A 286 8.49 -33.80 1.59
C ILE A 286 9.15 -34.86 2.47
N LEU A 287 10.02 -35.68 1.89
CA LEU A 287 10.57 -36.88 2.53
C LEU A 287 11.16 -36.60 3.93
N TRP A 288 12.03 -35.60 4.04
CA TRP A 288 12.67 -35.26 5.31
C TRP A 288 11.69 -34.73 6.37
N VAL A 289 10.53 -34.21 5.94
CA VAL A 289 9.44 -33.75 6.80
C VAL A 289 8.59 -34.93 7.25
N ARG A 290 8.28 -35.89 6.35
CA ARG A 290 7.61 -37.15 6.70
C ARG A 290 8.39 -37.91 7.77
N GLU A 291 9.70 -38.03 7.60
CA GLU A 291 10.59 -38.63 8.62
C GLU A 291 10.47 -37.93 9.97
N ALA A 292 10.32 -36.60 9.99
CA ALA A 292 10.12 -35.84 11.23
C ALA A 292 8.72 -36.06 11.82
N VAL A 293 7.68 -36.16 10.98
CA VAL A 293 6.30 -36.49 11.38
C VAL A 293 6.27 -37.88 12.03
N ASP A 294 6.86 -38.87 11.38
CA ASP A 294 6.87 -40.25 11.88
C ASP A 294 7.66 -40.37 13.19
N ALA A 295 8.81 -39.71 13.29
CA ALA A 295 9.61 -39.68 14.51
C ALA A 295 8.86 -39.05 15.70
N LEU A 296 7.95 -38.09 15.45
CA LEU A 296 7.18 -37.42 16.49
C LEU A 296 5.77 -37.99 16.70
N ARG A 297 5.34 -38.97 15.91
CA ARG A 297 3.96 -39.48 15.89
C ARG A 297 3.48 -39.95 17.26
N GLU A 298 4.29 -40.76 17.95
CA GLU A 298 3.97 -41.24 19.30
C GLU A 298 3.98 -40.10 20.33
N THR A 299 4.90 -39.14 20.18
CA THR A 299 4.99 -37.99 21.09
C THR A 299 3.75 -37.10 20.99
N ILE A 300 3.26 -36.86 19.77
CA ILE A 300 2.07 -36.05 19.48
C ILE A 300 0.78 -36.75 19.95
N ALA A 301 0.76 -38.09 20.02
CA ALA A 301 -0.36 -38.83 20.59
C ALA A 301 -0.44 -38.72 22.12
N GLY A 302 0.66 -38.34 22.78
CA GLY A 302 0.73 -38.20 24.23
C GLY A 302 0.03 -36.93 24.74
N MET A 303 -0.65 -37.04 25.89
CA MET A 303 -1.35 -35.92 26.54
C MET A 303 -0.44 -34.71 26.85
N SER A 304 0.86 -34.94 27.07
CA SER A 304 1.83 -33.88 27.32
C SER A 304 2.08 -32.97 26.11
N SER A 305 1.68 -33.41 24.90
CA SER A 305 1.82 -32.63 23.67
C SER A 305 0.61 -31.74 23.39
N THR A 306 -0.47 -31.86 24.16
CA THR A 306 -1.67 -31.03 24.01
C THR A 306 -1.34 -29.56 24.26
N CYS A 307 -1.81 -28.69 23.37
CA CYS A 307 -1.57 -27.27 23.46
C CYS A 307 -2.23 -26.69 24.73
N PRO A 308 -1.50 -25.93 25.57
CA PRO A 308 -2.01 -25.44 26.86
C PRO A 308 -3.24 -24.51 26.76
N PHE A 309 -3.44 -23.88 25.61
CA PHE A 309 -4.53 -22.93 25.37
C PHE A 309 -5.52 -23.39 24.30
N ASP A 310 -5.31 -24.58 23.71
CA ASP A 310 -6.22 -25.17 22.72
C ASP A 310 -6.18 -26.71 22.82
N PRO A 311 -7.11 -27.34 23.56
CA PRO A 311 -7.09 -28.79 23.75
C PRO A 311 -7.39 -29.59 22.47
N SER A 312 -7.81 -28.93 21.38
CA SER A 312 -8.06 -29.57 20.08
C SER A 312 -6.79 -29.75 19.23
N VAL A 313 -5.64 -29.24 19.71
CA VAL A 313 -4.36 -29.24 19.00
C VAL A 313 -3.28 -29.91 19.86
N CYS A 314 -2.58 -30.86 19.27
CA CYS A 314 -1.34 -31.41 19.83
C CYS A 314 -0.14 -30.92 19.02
N GLY A 315 1.00 -30.71 19.68
CA GLY A 315 2.20 -30.22 19.02
C GLY A 315 3.48 -30.80 19.61
N ALA A 316 4.45 -31.07 18.74
CA ALA A 316 5.79 -31.48 19.13
C ALA A 316 6.84 -30.83 18.23
N THR A 317 8.09 -30.77 18.72
CA THR A 317 9.21 -30.17 17.98
C THR A 317 10.40 -31.10 17.97
N ILE A 318 11.04 -31.24 16.80
CA ILE A 318 12.31 -31.96 16.65
C ILE A 318 13.33 -31.07 15.95
N SER A 319 14.60 -31.15 16.38
CA SER A 319 15.69 -30.48 15.69
C SER A 319 16.38 -31.42 14.72
N ARG A 320 16.74 -30.93 13.53
CA ARG A 320 17.48 -31.69 12.52
C ARG A 320 18.61 -30.86 11.92
N MET A 321 19.76 -31.48 11.68
CA MET A 321 20.76 -30.89 10.80
C MET A 321 20.32 -31.11 9.35
N HIS A 322 20.04 -30.03 8.65
CA HIS A 322 19.64 -30.04 7.25
C HIS A 322 20.79 -29.54 6.38
N GLU A 323 21.09 -30.28 5.32
CA GLU A 323 22.10 -29.91 4.33
C GLU A 323 21.44 -29.18 3.17
N PHE A 324 21.96 -28.00 2.87
CA PHE A 324 21.58 -27.21 1.70
C PHE A 324 22.70 -27.28 0.67
N SER A 325 22.34 -27.40 -0.61
CA SER A 325 23.28 -27.31 -1.72
C SER A 325 22.92 -26.16 -2.65
N ARG A 326 23.94 -25.54 -3.25
CA ARG A 326 23.75 -24.51 -4.28
C ARG A 326 24.84 -24.59 -5.34
N ILE A 327 24.51 -24.10 -6.52
CA ILE A 327 25.49 -23.86 -7.58
C ILE A 327 26.08 -22.46 -7.40
N ARG A 328 27.41 -22.36 -7.32
CA ARG A 328 28.10 -21.07 -7.24
C ARG A 328 27.94 -20.26 -8.52
N GLN A 329 27.57 -18.99 -8.38
CA GLN A 329 27.48 -18.06 -9.51
C GLN A 329 28.76 -17.27 -9.80
N ARG A 330 29.71 -17.20 -8.85
CA ARG A 330 30.95 -16.40 -8.99
C ARG A 330 32.16 -17.14 -8.46
N SER A 331 33.28 -17.00 -9.15
CA SER A 331 34.58 -17.53 -8.72
C SER A 331 35.17 -16.64 -7.61
N ARG A 332 35.38 -17.18 -6.41
CA ARG A 332 36.03 -16.48 -5.29
C ARG A 332 36.67 -17.49 -4.32
N ASN A 333 37.84 -17.15 -3.79
CA ASN A 333 38.65 -17.98 -2.87
C ASN A 333 38.98 -19.38 -3.44
N GLY A 334 39.51 -19.43 -4.67
CA GLY A 334 40.03 -20.67 -5.28
C GLY A 334 38.98 -21.69 -5.72
N LYS A 335 37.70 -21.34 -5.71
CA LYS A 335 36.57 -22.19 -6.13
C LYS A 335 35.84 -21.56 -7.31
N ALA A 336 35.59 -22.34 -8.36
CA ALA A 336 35.04 -21.86 -9.64
C ALA A 336 33.53 -21.59 -9.58
N ALA A 337 33.05 -20.72 -10.47
CA ALA A 337 31.62 -20.64 -10.78
C ALA A 337 31.15 -21.96 -11.42
N GLY A 338 29.98 -22.45 -11.00
CA GLY A 338 29.44 -23.76 -11.40
C GLY A 338 29.69 -24.88 -10.39
N GLU A 339 30.58 -24.71 -9.42
CA GLU A 339 30.79 -25.71 -8.36
C GLU A 339 29.62 -25.76 -7.37
N GLU A 340 29.26 -26.98 -6.96
CA GLU A 340 28.26 -27.22 -5.92
C GLU A 340 28.88 -26.94 -4.54
N GLU A 341 28.27 -26.01 -3.81
CA GLU A 341 28.64 -25.65 -2.45
C GLU A 341 27.55 -26.14 -1.51
N THR A 342 27.90 -27.05 -0.61
CA THR A 342 27.00 -27.52 0.43
C THR A 342 27.32 -26.88 1.79
N PHE A 343 26.30 -26.67 2.59
CA PHE A 343 26.45 -26.25 3.98
C PHE A 343 25.28 -26.77 4.81
N SER A 344 25.55 -27.09 6.08
CA SER A 344 24.54 -27.58 6.99
C SER A 344 24.08 -26.51 7.98
N ARG A 345 22.80 -26.54 8.31
CA ARG A 345 22.18 -25.68 9.33
C ARG A 345 21.21 -26.48 10.17
N ARG A 346 21.11 -26.14 11.45
CA ARG A 346 20.11 -26.71 12.34
C ARG A 346 18.76 -26.07 12.05
N LEU A 347 17.78 -26.89 11.71
CA LEU A 347 16.38 -26.51 11.59
C LEU A 347 15.60 -27.09 12.77
N TYR A 348 14.54 -26.39 13.15
CA TYR A 348 13.54 -26.89 14.10
C TYR A 348 12.25 -27.12 13.34
N VAL A 349 11.74 -28.34 13.42
CA VAL A 349 10.50 -28.74 12.76
C VAL A 349 9.42 -28.80 13.83
N HIS A 350 8.46 -27.89 13.72
CA HIS A 350 7.31 -27.82 14.61
C HIS A 350 6.14 -28.50 13.92
N ILE A 351 5.63 -29.57 14.52
CA ILE A 351 4.55 -30.38 13.96
C ILE A 351 3.33 -30.22 14.85
N PHE A 352 2.21 -29.85 14.23
CA PHE A 352 0.94 -29.67 14.89
C PHE A 352 -0.10 -30.58 14.26
N TYR A 353 -0.87 -31.26 15.11
CA TYR A 353 -1.93 -32.17 14.72
C TYR A 353 -3.24 -31.74 15.38
N SER A 354 -4.33 -31.80 14.63
CA SER A 354 -5.67 -31.50 15.10
C SER A 354 -6.64 -32.54 14.51
N PRO A 355 -7.32 -33.35 15.35
CA PRO A 355 -8.30 -34.33 14.89
C PRO A 355 -9.43 -33.71 14.04
N ASP A 356 -9.85 -32.50 14.41
CA ASP A 356 -10.89 -31.76 13.68
C ASP A 356 -10.46 -31.41 12.26
N ASN A 357 -9.20 -30.99 12.10
CA ASN A 357 -8.64 -30.66 10.80
C ASN A 357 -8.40 -31.93 9.95
N GLU A 358 -8.00 -33.04 10.56
CA GLU A 358 -7.88 -34.34 9.88
C GLU A 358 -9.25 -34.77 9.34
N ALA A 359 -10.29 -34.79 10.16
CA ALA A 359 -11.63 -35.19 9.75
C ALA A 359 -12.17 -34.32 8.59
N LYS A 360 -11.95 -33.00 8.65
CA LYS A 360 -12.31 -32.06 7.57
C LYS A 360 -11.53 -32.36 6.29
N LYS A 361 -10.21 -32.57 6.38
CA LYS A 361 -9.35 -32.91 5.23
C LYS A 361 -9.74 -34.24 4.61
N GLU A 362 -10.02 -35.27 5.40
CA GLU A 362 -10.44 -36.57 4.90
C GLU A 362 -11.78 -36.47 4.17
N LEU A 363 -12.76 -35.76 4.74
CA LEU A 363 -14.05 -35.54 4.09
C LEU A 363 -13.90 -34.79 2.76
N ALA A 364 -13.09 -33.73 2.72
CA ALA A 364 -12.81 -32.98 1.50
C ALA A 364 -12.11 -33.85 0.43
N PHE A 365 -11.13 -34.66 0.84
CA PHE A 365 -10.42 -35.58 -0.05
C PHE A 365 -11.35 -36.64 -0.64
N ARG A 366 -12.21 -37.25 0.19
CA ARG A 366 -13.22 -38.21 -0.27
C ARG A 366 -14.20 -37.58 -1.28
N ARG A 367 -14.72 -36.38 -0.99
CA ARG A 367 -15.61 -35.65 -1.91
C ARG A 367 -14.94 -35.39 -3.25
N GLN A 368 -13.69 -34.91 -3.25
CA GLN A 368 -12.93 -34.67 -4.48
C GLN A 368 -12.72 -35.94 -5.31
N LEU A 369 -12.38 -37.07 -4.68
CA LEU A 369 -12.20 -38.33 -5.40
C LEU A 369 -13.51 -38.87 -5.99
N LEU A 370 -14.63 -38.70 -5.29
CA LEU A 370 -15.96 -39.07 -5.81
C LEU A 370 -16.37 -38.19 -6.99
N GLU A 371 -16.09 -36.89 -6.92
CA GLU A 371 -16.36 -35.95 -8.01
C GLU A 371 -15.53 -36.28 -9.26
N LEU A 372 -14.21 -36.49 -9.11
CA LEU A 372 -13.33 -36.89 -10.21
C LEU A 372 -13.77 -38.23 -10.82
N LYS A 373 -14.23 -39.17 -9.99
CA LYS A 373 -14.80 -40.43 -10.46
C LYS A 373 -16.04 -40.19 -11.33
N SER A 374 -17.00 -39.39 -10.86
CA SER A 374 -18.23 -39.05 -11.61
C SER A 374 -17.90 -38.43 -12.96
N GLN A 375 -17.00 -37.44 -12.97
CA GLN A 375 -16.56 -36.76 -14.19
C GLN A 375 -15.96 -37.72 -15.22
N ILE A 376 -15.13 -38.68 -14.78
CA ILE A 376 -14.56 -39.68 -15.69
C ILE A 376 -15.63 -40.66 -16.20
N GLU A 377 -16.57 -41.09 -15.35
CA GLU A 377 -17.66 -41.99 -15.74
C GLU A 377 -18.64 -41.32 -16.71
N GLU A 378 -18.84 -40.00 -16.58
CA GLU A 378 -19.60 -39.14 -17.50
C GLU A 378 -18.87 -38.83 -18.82
N GLY A 379 -17.61 -39.25 -18.94
CA GLY A 379 -16.83 -39.11 -20.18
C GLY A 379 -16.05 -37.80 -20.32
N VAL A 380 -15.87 -37.03 -19.24
CA VAL A 380 -14.99 -35.85 -19.25
C VAL A 380 -13.55 -36.29 -19.49
N THR A 381 -12.89 -35.67 -20.46
CA THR A 381 -11.51 -35.97 -20.86
C THR A 381 -10.53 -34.84 -20.53
N GLU A 382 -11.03 -33.61 -20.39
CA GLU A 382 -10.22 -32.43 -20.09
C GLU A 382 -10.21 -32.15 -18.60
N PHE A 383 -9.03 -32.26 -18.00
CA PHE A 383 -8.79 -31.97 -16.60
C PHE A 383 -7.55 -31.09 -16.48
N MET A 384 -7.56 -30.19 -15.49
CA MET A 384 -6.35 -29.45 -15.13
C MET A 384 -5.26 -30.41 -14.63
N ALA A 385 -3.99 -30.04 -14.82
CA ALA A 385 -2.84 -30.88 -14.44
C ALA A 385 -2.86 -31.41 -12.98
N PRO A 386 -3.29 -30.64 -11.95
CA PRO A 386 -3.40 -31.17 -10.59
C PRO A 386 -4.46 -32.27 -10.44
N ALA A 387 -5.57 -32.15 -11.17
CA ALA A 387 -6.64 -33.15 -11.18
C ALA A 387 -6.17 -34.43 -11.91
N GLN A 388 -5.47 -34.30 -13.03
CA GLN A 388 -4.89 -35.45 -13.74
C GLN A 388 -3.95 -36.27 -12.84
N ARG A 389 -3.04 -35.61 -12.12
CA ARG A 389 -2.14 -36.30 -11.18
C ARG A 389 -2.89 -37.07 -10.09
N LYS A 390 -3.98 -36.51 -9.58
CA LYS A 390 -4.83 -37.21 -8.59
C LYS A 390 -5.56 -38.40 -9.20
N ILE A 391 -6.05 -38.27 -10.42
CA ILE A 391 -6.70 -39.35 -11.16
C ILE A 391 -5.71 -40.50 -11.36
N GLU A 392 -4.52 -40.21 -11.87
CA GLU A 392 -3.48 -41.22 -12.11
C GLU A 392 -3.03 -41.94 -10.82
N LYS A 393 -2.95 -41.20 -9.71
CA LYS A 393 -2.48 -41.73 -8.43
C LYS A 393 -3.55 -42.54 -7.70
N TYR A 394 -4.79 -42.05 -7.64
CA TYR A 394 -5.82 -42.57 -6.73
C TYR A 394 -6.96 -43.31 -7.42
N LEU A 395 -7.08 -43.24 -8.75
CA LEU A 395 -8.15 -43.91 -9.50
C LEU A 395 -7.59 -44.99 -10.42
N THR A 396 -8.32 -46.09 -10.54
CA THR A 396 -7.99 -47.19 -11.45
C THR A 396 -9.04 -47.29 -12.54
N ARG A 397 -8.61 -47.38 -13.80
CA ARG A 397 -9.52 -47.49 -14.96
C ARG A 397 -9.57 -48.93 -15.43
N SER A 398 -10.77 -49.49 -15.52
CA SER A 398 -10.99 -50.83 -16.09
C SER A 398 -12.11 -50.78 -17.13
N ARG A 399 -11.97 -51.51 -18.23
CA ARG A 399 -13.04 -51.73 -19.22
C ARG A 399 -13.48 -53.19 -19.16
N LYS A 400 -14.79 -53.43 -19.04
CA LYS A 400 -15.36 -54.78 -19.18
C LYS A 400 -15.62 -55.09 -20.65
N GLY A 401 -14.81 -55.96 -21.26
CA GLY A 401 -15.04 -56.50 -22.61
C GLY A 401 -14.81 -55.51 -23.77
N ARG A 402 -14.81 -56.03 -25.02
CA ARG A 402 -14.71 -55.22 -26.25
C ARG A 402 -15.96 -54.35 -26.40
N GLY A 403 -15.90 -53.11 -25.93
CA GLY A 403 -16.97 -52.10 -26.07
C GLY A 403 -17.78 -51.79 -24.80
N GLY A 404 -17.44 -52.34 -23.64
CA GLY A 404 -18.22 -52.08 -22.41
C GLY A 404 -17.90 -50.75 -21.70
N MET A 405 -18.86 -50.32 -20.87
CA MET A 405 -18.83 -49.11 -20.04
C MET A 405 -17.52 -48.99 -19.25
N LEU A 406 -16.95 -47.78 -19.22
CA LEU A 406 -15.77 -47.46 -18.42
C LEU A 406 -16.13 -47.60 -16.93
N LYS A 407 -15.41 -48.43 -16.19
CA LYS A 407 -15.57 -48.55 -14.74
C LYS A 407 -14.35 -47.96 -14.05
N VAL A 408 -14.59 -46.98 -13.18
CA VAL A 408 -13.56 -46.31 -12.39
C VAL A 408 -13.58 -46.84 -10.96
N GLY A 409 -12.46 -47.44 -10.55
CA GLY A 409 -12.19 -47.90 -9.21
C GLY A 409 -11.28 -46.95 -8.43
N PHE A 410 -11.07 -47.24 -7.15
CA PHE A 410 -10.15 -46.52 -6.28
C PHE A 410 -8.88 -47.35 -6.04
N ASN A 411 -7.75 -46.67 -5.90
CA ASN A 411 -6.49 -47.26 -5.45
C ASN A 411 -6.41 -47.14 -3.93
N ASP A 412 -6.96 -48.11 -3.21
CA ASP A 412 -7.11 -48.06 -1.75
C ASP A 412 -5.75 -48.02 -1.01
N GLU A 413 -4.70 -48.62 -1.58
CA GLU A 413 -3.34 -48.57 -1.03
C GLU A 413 -2.79 -47.14 -1.06
N ALA A 414 -2.84 -46.48 -2.23
CA ALA A 414 -2.37 -45.10 -2.38
C ALA A 414 -3.21 -44.10 -1.56
N ILE A 415 -4.52 -44.36 -1.43
CA ILE A 415 -5.42 -43.56 -0.60
C ILE A 415 -5.06 -43.69 0.88
N THR A 416 -4.73 -44.91 1.34
CA THR A 416 -4.37 -45.15 2.73
C THR A 416 -3.05 -44.48 3.07
N GLU A 417 -2.04 -44.59 2.19
CA GLU A 417 -0.76 -43.89 2.36
C GLU A 417 -0.93 -42.37 2.44
N ALA A 418 -1.81 -41.80 1.61
CA ALA A 418 -2.06 -40.37 1.59
C ALA A 418 -2.74 -39.83 2.86
N LYS A 419 -3.44 -40.67 3.62
CA LYS A 419 -4.07 -40.27 4.89
C LYS A 419 -3.10 -40.22 6.05
N THR A 420 -1.93 -40.83 5.92
CA THR A 420 -0.93 -40.91 6.99
C THR A 420 -0.24 -39.57 7.30
N TYR A 421 -0.30 -38.59 6.39
CA TYR A 421 0.51 -37.36 6.40
C TYR A 421 -0.26 -36.06 6.15
#